data_AF-A0A094E9E2-F1
#
_entry.id   AF-A0A094E9E2-F1
#
_cell.length_a   1.000
_cell.length_b   1.000
_cell.length_c   1.000
_cell.angle_alpha   90.00
_cell.angle_beta   90.00
_cell.angle_gamma   90.00
#
_symmetry.space_group_name_H-M   'P 1'
#
loop_
_entity.id
_entity.type
_entity.pdbx_description
1 polymer ?
#
loop_
_entity_poly.entity_id
_entity_poly.type
_entity_poly.pdbx_seq_one_letter_code
_entity_poly.pdbx_strand_id
1 'polypeptide(L)'
;VADCFKPPFSNPLSPSPIDPSEKRKIVLVGHDLPQDIAFLRQLGYDPGNLSNLLECTDTAHMYRAFRREPNNSGLGKVLADLDIAGWDLHNAGNDAVYTLQAMVAIAVKALVEKQDIREREKEVIEKKIQEAMEAAAEVVRENKEGWSSGGEDSDGGIPGPPLGEEKTTQQHHGPPGMNRKENSGRGGSNYGAARGARSSWRRGSGSNLAPVRKPAREDNDAARSGWW
;
A
#
# COMPACT_ATOMS: atom_id res chain seq x y z
N VAL A 1 -11.64 20.67 -31.35
CA VAL A 1 -10.87 20.35 -30.12
C VAL A 1 -11.53 21.10 -28.97
N ALA A 2 -11.90 20.40 -27.89
CA ALA A 2 -12.69 20.97 -26.79
C ALA A 2 -11.93 22.11 -26.06
N ASP A 3 -12.64 23.18 -25.69
CA ASP A 3 -12.06 24.36 -25.04
C ASP A 3 -11.42 24.04 -23.68
N CYS A 4 -11.80 22.91 -23.08
CA CYS A 4 -11.15 22.40 -21.89
C CYS A 4 -9.69 22.00 -22.11
N PHE A 5 -9.13 21.99 -23.31
CA PHE A 5 -7.69 21.78 -23.56
C PHE A 5 -6.92 23.06 -23.91
N LYS A 6 -7.56 24.23 -23.78
CA LYS A 6 -6.92 25.53 -23.96
C LYS A 6 -6.72 26.21 -22.61
N PRO A 7 -5.69 27.05 -22.45
CA PRO A 7 -5.60 27.93 -21.31
C PRO A 7 -6.72 28.99 -21.31
N PRO A 8 -7.18 29.47 -20.13
CA PRO A 8 -6.89 28.98 -18.79
C PRO A 8 -7.52 27.60 -18.56
N PHE A 9 -6.68 26.64 -18.20
CA PHE A 9 -7.07 25.26 -18.03
C PHE A 9 -8.01 25.09 -16.81
N SER A 10 -9.32 24.94 -16.99
CA SER A 10 -10.33 24.70 -15.93
C SER A 10 -10.28 25.60 -14.68
N ASN A 11 -9.37 26.56 -14.62
CA ASN A 11 -9.12 27.49 -13.52
C ASN A 11 -8.97 28.89 -14.10
N PRO A 12 -10.10 29.57 -14.40
CA PRO A 12 -10.08 30.92 -14.94
C PRO A 12 -9.56 31.97 -13.94
N LEU A 13 -9.34 31.59 -12.67
CA LEU A 13 -8.93 32.46 -11.56
C LEU A 13 -7.44 32.39 -11.24
N SER A 14 -6.65 31.61 -11.99
CA SER A 14 -5.20 31.50 -11.83
C SER A 14 -4.52 32.88 -12.04
N PRO A 15 -3.89 33.47 -11.01
CA PRO A 15 -3.23 34.78 -11.12
C PRO A 15 -1.87 34.72 -11.83
N SER A 16 -1.36 33.52 -12.12
CA SER A 16 -0.08 33.33 -12.80
C SER A 16 -0.22 33.68 -14.29
N PRO A 17 0.75 34.40 -14.89
CA PRO A 17 0.80 34.57 -16.33
C PRO A 17 0.84 33.19 -16.97
N ILE A 18 -0.18 32.88 -17.75
CA ILE A 18 -0.30 31.61 -18.46
C ILE A 18 0.77 31.63 -19.54
N ASP A 19 1.82 30.83 -19.36
CA ASP A 19 2.74 30.54 -20.45
C ASP A 19 1.98 29.70 -21.49
N PRO A 20 1.73 30.22 -22.71
CA PRO A 20 1.06 29.44 -23.75
C PRO A 20 1.86 28.19 -24.17
N SER A 21 3.14 28.10 -23.77
CA SER A 21 4.00 26.94 -23.98
C SER A 21 3.80 25.83 -22.92
N GLU A 22 3.19 26.14 -21.77
CA GLU A 22 2.98 25.18 -20.69
C GLU A 22 1.91 24.14 -21.08
N LYS A 23 2.32 22.88 -21.21
CA LYS A 23 1.41 21.78 -21.46
C LYS A 23 0.71 21.37 -20.16
N ARG A 24 -0.62 21.24 -20.19
CA ARG A 24 -1.41 20.69 -19.08
C ARG A 24 -0.89 19.31 -18.66
N LYS A 25 -0.77 19.07 -17.36
CA LYS A 25 -0.51 17.73 -16.79
C LYS A 25 -1.71 16.81 -16.99
N ILE A 26 -1.48 15.63 -17.56
CA ILE A 26 -2.52 14.64 -17.87
C ILE A 26 -2.37 13.45 -16.92
N VAL A 27 -3.49 12.95 -16.40
CA VAL A 27 -3.55 11.65 -15.73
C VAL A 27 -4.43 10.75 -16.58
N LEU A 28 -3.92 9.58 -16.96
CA LEU A 28 -4.69 8.57 -17.69
C LEU A 28 -5.35 7.64 -16.68
N VAL A 29 -6.66 7.48 -16.77
CA VAL A 29 -7.44 6.62 -15.87
C VAL A 29 -8.12 5.53 -16.70
N GLY A 30 -8.07 4.29 -16.23
CA GLY A 30 -8.72 3.14 -16.87
C GLY A 30 -9.18 2.08 -15.87
N HIS A 31 -9.84 1.04 -16.38
CA HIS A 31 -10.26 -0.13 -15.61
C HIS A 31 -9.69 -1.39 -16.28
N ASP A 32 -8.61 -1.95 -15.71
CA ASP A 32 -7.70 -2.86 -16.42
C ASP A 32 -6.92 -2.16 -17.56
N LEU A 33 -6.32 -1.03 -17.19
CA LEU A 33 -5.61 -0.10 -18.09
C LEU A 33 -4.58 -0.73 -19.04
N PRO A 34 -3.85 -1.82 -18.69
CA PRO A 34 -2.95 -2.48 -19.64
C PRO A 34 -3.65 -2.96 -20.92
N GLN A 35 -4.92 -3.39 -20.84
CA GLN A 35 -5.70 -3.80 -22.01
C GLN A 35 -6.01 -2.59 -22.91
N ASP A 36 -6.43 -1.48 -22.33
CA ASP A 36 -6.71 -0.24 -23.04
C ASP A 36 -5.46 0.29 -23.78
N ILE A 37 -4.30 0.27 -23.10
CA ILE A 37 -3.03 0.69 -23.70
C ILE A 37 -2.64 -0.25 -24.86
N ALA A 38 -2.83 -1.56 -24.70
CA ALA A 38 -2.57 -2.51 -25.77
C ALA A 38 -3.47 -2.24 -26.99
N PHE A 39 -4.74 -1.93 -26.78
CA PHE A 39 -5.67 -1.57 -27.83
C PHE A 39 -5.28 -0.26 -28.53
N LEU A 40 -4.95 0.80 -27.78
CA LEU A 40 -4.47 2.07 -28.36
C LEU A 40 -3.22 1.88 -29.22
N ARG A 41 -2.28 1.02 -28.79
CA ARG A 41 -1.08 0.69 -29.55
C ARG A 41 -1.39 -0.03 -30.86
N GLN A 42 -2.40 -0.90 -30.88
CA GLN A 42 -2.87 -1.53 -32.12
C GLN A 42 -3.44 -0.51 -33.11
N LEU A 43 -4.06 0.56 -32.60
CA LEU A 43 -4.52 1.69 -33.40
C LEU A 43 -3.39 2.64 -33.85
N GLY A 44 -2.14 2.36 -33.45
CA GLY A 44 -0.96 3.16 -33.79
C GLY A 44 -0.68 4.32 -32.83
N TYR A 45 -1.28 4.32 -31.64
CA TYR A 45 -1.07 5.36 -30.63
C TYR A 45 -0.50 4.78 -29.32
N ASP A 46 0.61 5.33 -28.83
CA ASP A 46 1.13 5.01 -27.49
C ASP A 46 0.92 6.22 -26.56
N PRO A 47 0.05 6.12 -25.54
CA PRO A 47 -0.13 7.20 -24.56
C PRO A 47 1.16 7.53 -23.80
N GLY A 48 2.11 6.60 -23.68
CA GLY A 48 3.42 6.82 -23.07
C GLY A 48 4.30 7.83 -23.82
N ASN A 49 3.95 8.19 -25.07
CA ASN A 49 4.67 9.22 -25.84
C ASN A 49 4.30 10.65 -25.41
N LEU A 50 3.28 10.82 -24.57
CA LEU A 50 2.87 12.14 -24.07
C LEU A 50 3.87 12.65 -23.02
N SER A 51 4.64 13.69 -23.37
CA SER A 51 5.63 14.31 -22.46
C SER A 51 5.01 14.94 -21.21
N ASN A 52 3.71 15.20 -21.22
CA ASN A 52 2.92 15.82 -20.16
C ASN A 52 1.99 14.81 -19.45
N LEU A 53 2.12 13.51 -19.72
CA LEU A 53 1.46 12.46 -18.96
C LEU A 53 2.18 12.29 -17.61
N LEU A 54 1.47 12.63 -16.54
CA LEU A 54 1.97 12.61 -15.17
C LEU A 54 1.87 11.20 -14.58
N GLU A 55 0.71 10.56 -14.73
CA GLU A 55 0.42 9.29 -14.08
C GLU A 55 -0.61 8.47 -14.87
N CYS A 56 -0.53 7.15 -14.70
CA CYS A 56 -1.49 6.18 -15.18
C CYS A 56 -2.12 5.48 -13.97
N THR A 57 -3.44 5.58 -13.83
CA THR A 57 -4.19 5.06 -12.68
C THR A 57 -5.15 3.98 -13.13
N ASP A 58 -5.03 2.79 -12.54
CA ASP A 58 -5.88 1.65 -12.82
C ASP A 58 -6.87 1.41 -11.67
N THR A 59 -8.14 1.64 -11.95
CA THR A 59 -9.22 1.51 -10.96
C THR A 59 -9.45 0.07 -10.52
N ALA A 60 -9.13 -0.94 -11.35
CA ALA A 60 -9.24 -2.33 -10.95
C ALA A 60 -8.24 -2.66 -9.81
N HIS A 61 -7.02 -2.12 -9.91
CA HIS A 61 -6.02 -2.24 -8.85
C HIS A 61 -6.35 -1.40 -7.63
N MET A 62 -6.83 -0.16 -7.82
CA MET A 62 -7.26 0.69 -6.72
C MET A 62 -8.37 0.01 -5.90
N TYR A 63 -9.38 -0.54 -6.58
CA TYR A 63 -10.49 -1.21 -5.93
C TYR A 63 -10.05 -2.46 -5.19
N ARG A 64 -9.21 -3.30 -5.83
CA ARG A 64 -8.64 -4.50 -5.20
C ARG A 64 -7.89 -4.15 -3.92
N ALA A 65 -7.07 -3.10 -3.94
CA ALA A 65 -6.34 -2.63 -2.77
C ALA A 65 -7.27 -2.06 -1.68
N PHE A 66 -8.27 -1.28 -2.08
CA PHE A 66 -9.26 -0.69 -1.18
C PHE A 66 -10.05 -1.76 -0.43
N ARG A 67 -10.59 -2.77 -1.13
CA ARG A 67 -11.40 -3.85 -0.53
C ARG A 67 -10.59 -5.03 0.00
N ARG A 68 -9.27 -5.04 -0.22
CA ARG A 68 -8.37 -6.16 0.12
C ARG A 68 -8.80 -7.48 -0.51
N GLU A 69 -9.28 -7.42 -1.76
CA GLU A 69 -9.66 -8.60 -2.52
C GLU A 69 -8.42 -9.28 -3.15
N PRO A 70 -8.43 -10.62 -3.32
CA PRO A 70 -7.32 -11.32 -3.96
C PRO A 70 -7.27 -11.07 -5.48
N ASN A 71 -8.44 -10.85 -6.10
CA ASN A 71 -8.60 -10.75 -7.54
C ASN A 71 -9.14 -9.37 -7.94
N ASN A 72 -8.92 -8.98 -9.20
CA ASN A 72 -9.54 -7.77 -9.75
C ASN A 72 -11.05 -8.01 -9.92
N SER A 73 -11.83 -6.98 -9.60
CA SER A 73 -13.28 -6.96 -9.81
C SER A 73 -13.59 -6.16 -11.07
N GLY A 74 -14.54 -6.63 -11.88
CA GLY A 74 -15.01 -5.90 -13.06
C GLY A 74 -15.81 -4.65 -12.70
N LEU A 75 -15.84 -3.68 -13.62
CA LEU A 75 -16.39 -2.34 -13.36
C LEU A 75 -17.82 -2.38 -12.81
N GLY A 76 -18.70 -3.23 -13.37
CA GLY A 76 -20.07 -3.35 -12.89
C GLY A 76 -20.18 -3.76 -11.40
N LYS A 77 -19.32 -4.67 -10.94
CA LYS A 77 -19.26 -5.03 -9.51
C LYS A 77 -18.74 -3.87 -8.67
N VAL A 78 -17.69 -3.19 -9.14
CA VAL A 78 -17.12 -2.02 -8.46
C VAL A 78 -18.19 -0.93 -8.28
N LEU A 79 -18.96 -0.62 -9.32
CA LEU A 79 -20.02 0.38 -9.26
C LEU A 79 -21.13 -0.03 -8.28
N ALA A 80 -21.58 -1.28 -8.31
CA ALA A 80 -22.57 -1.79 -7.37
C ALA A 80 -22.10 -1.69 -5.92
N ASP A 81 -20.85 -2.07 -5.63
CA ASP A 81 -20.23 -1.96 -4.31
C ASP A 81 -20.06 -0.49 -3.85
N LEU A 82 -19.92 0.43 -4.80
CA LEU A 82 -19.80 1.86 -4.53
C LEU A 82 -21.15 2.57 -4.40
N ASP A 83 -22.26 1.88 -4.64
CA ASP A 83 -23.63 2.41 -4.72
C ASP A 83 -23.80 3.41 -5.87
N ILE A 84 -23.18 3.10 -7.02
CA ILE A 84 -23.29 3.86 -8.26
C ILE A 84 -24.08 3.03 -9.27
N ALA A 85 -25.19 3.57 -9.76
CA ALA A 85 -25.99 2.91 -10.79
C ALA A 85 -25.29 2.98 -12.17
N GLY A 86 -24.64 1.89 -12.54
CA GLY A 86 -24.06 1.69 -13.87
C GLY A 86 -25.11 1.25 -14.89
N TRP A 87 -25.16 1.90 -16.05
CA TRP A 87 -26.01 1.50 -17.18
C TRP A 87 -25.20 1.38 -18.46
N ASP A 88 -25.50 0.34 -19.25
CA ASP A 88 -24.89 0.06 -20.55
C ASP A 88 -23.35 0.17 -20.55
N LEU A 89 -22.68 -0.64 -19.71
CA LEU A 89 -21.22 -0.66 -19.58
C LEU A 89 -20.50 -1.23 -20.81
N HIS A 90 -21.23 -1.79 -21.77
CA HIS A 90 -20.65 -2.22 -23.06
C HIS A 90 -20.39 -1.03 -23.99
N ASN A 91 -20.94 0.14 -23.69
CA ASN A 91 -20.62 1.38 -24.38
C ASN A 91 -19.31 1.98 -23.82
N ALA A 92 -18.30 2.12 -24.67
CA ALA A 92 -16.99 2.64 -24.26
C ALA A 92 -17.04 4.06 -23.66
N GLY A 93 -18.00 4.90 -24.07
CA GLY A 93 -18.17 6.23 -23.50
C GLY A 93 -18.72 6.18 -22.08
N ASN A 94 -19.72 5.33 -21.85
CA ASN A 94 -20.27 5.09 -20.50
C ASN A 94 -19.21 4.46 -19.60
N ASP A 95 -18.49 3.46 -20.08
CA ASP A 95 -17.41 2.80 -19.35
C ASP A 95 -16.36 3.82 -18.87
N ALA A 96 -15.95 4.75 -19.74
CA ALA A 96 -15.02 5.82 -19.38
C ALA A 96 -15.58 6.77 -18.29
N VAL A 97 -16.87 7.13 -18.39
CA VAL A 97 -17.54 7.98 -17.38
C VAL A 97 -17.58 7.28 -16.03
N TYR A 98 -18.05 6.04 -16.00
CA TYR A 98 -18.19 5.26 -14.78
C TYR A 98 -16.84 4.89 -14.17
N THR A 99 -15.82 4.64 -14.98
CA THR A 99 -14.45 4.44 -14.52
C THR A 99 -13.93 5.65 -13.76
N LEU A 100 -14.15 6.87 -14.28
CA LEU A 100 -13.73 8.08 -13.59
C LEU A 100 -14.52 8.30 -12.29
N GLN A 101 -15.83 8.07 -12.31
CA GLN A 101 -16.68 8.14 -11.11
C GLN A 101 -16.22 7.14 -10.04
N ALA A 102 -15.92 5.89 -10.44
CA ALA A 102 -15.42 4.86 -9.54
C ALA A 102 -14.08 5.26 -8.92
N MET A 103 -13.15 5.82 -9.71
CA MET A 103 -11.86 6.30 -9.19
C MET A 103 -12.04 7.32 -8.07
N VAL A 104 -12.86 8.35 -8.32
CA VAL A 104 -13.14 9.40 -7.34
C VAL A 104 -13.83 8.83 -6.11
N ALA A 105 -14.84 7.96 -6.29
CA ALA A 105 -15.56 7.33 -5.20
C ALA A 105 -14.65 6.45 -4.32
N ILE A 106 -13.75 5.66 -4.92
CA ILE A 106 -12.75 4.86 -4.18
C ILE A 106 -11.84 5.79 -3.37
N ALA A 107 -11.32 6.86 -3.98
CA ALA A 107 -10.43 7.80 -3.30
C ALA A 107 -11.13 8.47 -2.10
N VAL A 108 -12.36 8.94 -2.27
CA VAL A 108 -13.14 9.56 -1.18
C VAL A 108 -13.46 8.55 -0.07
N LYS A 109 -13.97 7.36 -0.40
CA LYS A 109 -14.29 6.35 0.62
C LYS A 109 -13.05 5.89 1.39
N ALA A 110 -11.92 5.67 0.71
CA ALA A 110 -10.67 5.29 1.36
C ALA A 110 -10.16 6.37 2.32
N LEU A 111 -10.36 7.65 2.00
CA LEU A 111 -9.99 8.77 2.88
C LEU A 111 -10.87 8.81 4.14
N VAL A 112 -12.19 8.64 3.97
CA VAL A 112 -13.15 8.63 5.09
C VAL A 112 -12.88 7.44 6.01
N GLU A 113 -12.76 6.22 5.49
CA GLU A 113 -12.46 5.03 6.30
C GLU A 113 -11.14 5.18 7.08
N LYS A 114 -10.13 5.79 6.46
CA LYS A 114 -8.83 6.06 7.11
C LYS A 114 -8.94 7.16 8.18
N GLN A 115 -9.85 8.11 8.07
CA GLN A 115 -10.11 9.10 9.12
C GLN A 115 -10.78 8.41 10.31
N ASP A 116 -11.85 7.65 10.08
CA ASP A 116 -12.58 6.96 11.15
C ASP A 116 -11.70 5.97 11.93
N ILE A 117 -10.80 5.26 11.24
CA ILE A 117 -9.84 4.36 11.89
C ILE A 117 -8.89 5.15 12.78
N ARG A 118 -8.33 6.26 12.29
CA ARG A 118 -7.40 7.10 13.06
C ARG A 118 -8.07 7.73 14.29
N GLU A 119 -9.32 8.15 14.17
CA GLU A 119 -10.09 8.72 15.28
C GLU A 119 -10.35 7.66 16.35
N ARG A 120 -10.81 6.47 15.96
CA ARG A 120 -10.99 5.33 16.88
C ARG A 120 -9.69 4.90 17.56
N GLU A 121 -8.59 4.85 16.81
CA GLU A 121 -7.26 4.54 17.38
C GLU A 121 -6.83 5.60 18.39
N LYS A 122 -7.04 6.89 18.08
CA LYS A 122 -6.73 7.99 19.00
C LYS A 122 -7.54 7.90 20.29
N GLU A 123 -8.84 7.64 20.21
CA GLU A 123 -9.71 7.46 21.38
C GLU A 123 -9.24 6.30 22.27
N VAL A 124 -8.86 5.17 21.66
CA VAL A 124 -8.35 4.00 22.40
C VAL A 124 -7.01 4.32 23.07
N ILE A 125 -6.12 5.04 22.39
CA ILE A 125 -4.83 5.46 22.95
C ILE A 125 -5.04 6.43 24.12
N GLU A 126 -5.94 7.40 23.97
CA GLU A 126 -6.25 8.40 25.00
C GLU A 126 -6.84 7.75 26.26
N LYS A 127 -7.78 6.80 26.11
CA LYS A 127 -8.29 6.01 27.24
C LYS A 127 -7.19 5.23 27.97
N LYS A 128 -6.30 4.56 27.22
CA LYS A 128 -5.17 3.83 27.81
C LYS A 128 -4.20 4.74 28.55
N ILE A 129 -3.94 5.94 28.03
CA ILE A 129 -3.09 6.93 28.70
C ILE A 129 -3.75 7.40 30.00
N GLN A 130 -5.05 7.68 29.98
CA GLN A 130 -5.79 8.11 31.16
C GLN A 130 -5.81 7.01 32.23
N GLU A 131 -6.11 5.78 31.86
CA GLU A 131 -6.09 4.62 32.77
C GLU A 131 -4.69 4.39 33.37
N ALA A 132 -3.63 4.49 32.57
CA ALA A 132 -2.26 4.35 33.06
C ALA A 132 -1.85 5.49 34.01
N MET A 133 -2.32 6.72 33.75
CA MET A 133 -2.07 7.87 34.60
C MET A 133 -2.80 7.75 35.95
N GLU A 134 -4.04 7.26 35.95
CA GLU A 134 -4.80 6.99 37.17
C GLU A 134 -4.18 5.86 37.99
N ALA A 135 -3.81 4.75 37.35
CA ALA A 135 -3.13 3.63 38.01
C ALA A 135 -1.79 4.06 38.63
N ALA A 136 -1.00 4.88 37.92
CA ALA A 136 0.25 5.44 38.46
C ALA A 136 0.00 6.36 39.68
N ALA A 137 -1.07 7.17 39.64
CA ALA A 137 -1.44 8.03 40.75
C ALA A 137 -1.89 7.22 41.99
N GLU A 138 -2.63 6.13 41.79
CA GLU A 138 -3.02 5.22 42.86
C GLU A 138 -1.81 4.53 43.49
N VAL A 139 -0.89 4.01 42.68
CA VAL A 139 0.36 3.40 43.15
C VAL A 139 1.21 4.39 43.96
N VAL A 140 1.27 5.66 43.57
CA VAL A 140 1.97 6.71 44.35
C VAL A 140 1.26 6.97 45.68
N ARG A 141 -0.08 6.95 45.71
CA ARG A 141 -0.85 7.14 46.94
C ARG A 141 -0.72 5.97 47.91
N GLU A 142 -0.69 4.74 47.41
CA GLU A 142 -0.52 3.53 48.23
C GLU A 142 0.93 3.36 48.70
N ASN A 143 1.92 3.65 47.85
CA ASN A 143 3.34 3.63 48.24
C ASN A 143 3.81 4.89 48.99
N LYS A 144 2.87 5.74 49.43
CA LYS A 144 3.17 6.94 50.24
C LYS A 144 3.78 6.60 51.61
N GLU A 145 3.88 5.32 51.95
CA GLU A 145 4.53 4.78 53.15
C GLU A 145 5.93 4.16 52.88
N GLY A 146 6.40 4.13 51.62
CA GLY A 146 7.60 3.37 51.23
C GLY A 146 8.90 4.15 51.07
N TRP A 147 8.83 5.48 50.88
CA TRP A 147 10.02 6.33 50.92
C TRP A 147 9.98 7.12 52.22
N SER A 148 10.43 6.48 53.31
CA SER A 148 10.94 7.25 54.43
C SER A 148 12.07 8.09 53.86
N SER A 149 11.82 9.38 53.64
CA SER A 149 12.90 10.34 53.64
C SER A 149 13.57 10.13 54.98
N GLY A 150 14.73 9.48 55.00
CA GLY A 150 15.63 9.59 56.14
C GLY A 150 15.70 11.09 56.40
N GLY A 151 15.11 11.52 57.52
CA GLY A 151 14.89 12.93 57.80
C GLY A 151 16.21 13.67 57.78
N GLU A 152 16.15 14.99 57.85
CA GLU A 152 17.33 15.87 57.92
C GLU A 152 18.24 15.55 59.13
N ASP A 153 17.83 14.59 59.99
CA ASP A 153 18.54 14.08 61.17
C ASP A 153 18.94 12.59 61.07
N SER A 154 18.64 11.90 59.94
CA SER A 154 19.01 10.49 59.74
C SER A 154 20.37 10.42 59.06
N ASP A 155 21.40 10.14 59.85
CA ASP A 155 22.83 10.06 59.48
C ASP A 155 23.20 8.97 58.45
N GLY A 156 22.22 8.42 57.74
CA GLY A 156 22.45 7.43 56.70
C GLY A 156 23.06 6.14 57.20
N GLY A 157 23.05 5.84 58.50
CA GLY A 157 23.57 4.59 59.05
C GLY A 157 25.08 4.41 58.84
N ILE A 158 25.76 3.95 59.88
CA ILE A 158 27.19 3.67 59.85
C ILE A 158 27.46 2.62 58.75
N PRO A 159 28.40 2.87 57.79
CA PRO A 159 28.80 1.84 56.85
C PRO A 159 29.35 0.64 57.64
N GLY A 160 28.68 -0.50 57.50
CA GLY A 160 29.12 -1.73 58.13
C GLY A 160 30.58 -2.03 57.76
N PRO A 161 31.39 -2.55 58.70
CA PRO A 161 32.78 -2.87 58.43
C PRO A 161 32.88 -3.83 57.24
N PRO A 162 33.94 -3.72 56.41
CA PRO A 162 34.12 -4.66 55.30
C PRO A 162 34.10 -6.07 55.85
N LEU A 163 33.27 -6.94 55.25
CA LEU A 163 33.21 -8.36 55.54
C LEU A 163 34.57 -8.99 55.21
N GLY A 164 35.48 -8.95 56.19
CA GLY A 164 36.60 -9.85 56.31
C GLY A 164 36.08 -11.20 56.79
N GLU A 165 36.12 -12.15 55.87
CA GLU A 165 36.27 -13.60 56.06
C GLU A 165 35.98 -14.16 57.46
N GLU A 166 34.86 -14.89 57.58
CA GLU A 166 34.88 -16.13 58.36
C GLU A 166 33.87 -17.15 57.83
N LYS A 167 34.26 -18.41 57.99
CA LYS A 167 33.96 -19.55 57.13
C LYS A 167 32.56 -20.13 57.35
N THR A 168 31.82 -20.34 56.27
CA THR A 168 30.81 -21.41 56.21
C THR A 168 30.90 -22.17 54.88
N THR A 169 31.55 -23.32 54.99
CA THR A 169 31.35 -24.60 54.29
C THR A 169 30.84 -24.56 52.85
N GLN A 170 31.77 -24.84 51.93
CA GLN A 170 31.51 -25.27 50.56
C GLN A 170 30.63 -26.53 50.54
N GLN A 171 29.56 -26.52 49.75
CA GLN A 171 29.12 -27.73 49.05
C GLN A 171 28.95 -27.43 47.56
N HIS A 172 29.81 -28.13 46.83
CA HIS A 172 30.03 -28.12 45.40
C HIS A 172 29.08 -29.15 44.79
N HIS A 173 28.30 -28.79 43.76
CA HIS A 173 27.71 -29.79 42.87
C HIS A 173 27.85 -29.38 41.41
N GLY A 174 28.86 -29.97 40.75
CA GLY A 174 28.89 -30.19 39.31
C GLY A 174 28.07 -31.44 38.91
N PRO A 175 27.92 -31.71 37.61
CA PRO A 175 26.76 -32.37 37.01
C PRO A 175 26.88 -33.89 36.87
N PRO A 176 25.77 -34.60 36.58
CA PRO A 176 25.84 -35.54 35.45
C PRO A 176 24.54 -35.69 34.61
N GLY A 177 24.69 -35.65 33.29
CA GLY A 177 24.48 -36.80 32.38
C GLY A 177 23.10 -37.46 32.20
N MET A 178 22.49 -37.21 31.03
CA MET A 178 21.68 -38.07 30.12
C MET A 178 20.76 -39.20 30.65
N ASN A 179 19.46 -39.10 30.32
CA ASN A 179 18.69 -40.00 29.43
C ASN A 179 17.23 -39.47 29.29
N ARG A 180 16.76 -39.00 28.13
CA ARG A 180 16.25 -39.71 26.92
C ARG A 180 14.76 -40.07 27.00
N LYS A 181 14.06 -39.65 25.93
CA LYS A 181 12.68 -39.93 25.47
C LYS A 181 11.61 -38.99 26.01
N GLU A 182 10.65 -38.50 25.23
CA GLU A 182 10.35 -38.49 23.79
C GLU A 182 9.16 -37.53 23.63
N ASN A 183 8.99 -36.97 22.43
CA ASN A 183 7.76 -36.35 21.91
C ASN A 183 7.30 -35.02 22.51
N SER A 184 6.84 -34.02 21.75
CA SER A 184 7.02 -33.55 20.37
C SER A 184 6.06 -32.36 20.27
N GLY A 185 6.41 -31.34 19.49
CA GLY A 185 5.40 -30.47 18.89
C GLY A 185 5.48 -28.98 19.23
N ARG A 186 6.40 -28.29 18.54
CA ARG A 186 6.21 -26.99 17.84
C ARG A 186 5.76 -25.81 18.74
N GLY A 187 6.64 -24.86 19.06
CA GLY A 187 7.33 -23.95 18.12
C GLY A 187 6.37 -22.78 17.83
N GLY A 188 6.60 -21.54 18.26
CA GLY A 188 7.85 -20.81 18.34
C GLY A 188 7.67 -19.55 17.51
N SER A 189 7.24 -18.47 18.15
CA SER A 189 7.18 -17.14 17.57
C SER A 189 8.57 -16.70 17.14
N ASN A 190 8.71 -16.17 15.93
CA ASN A 190 9.73 -15.17 15.69
C ASN A 190 9.36 -14.19 14.58
N TYR A 191 9.58 -12.94 14.92
CA TYR A 191 9.44 -11.74 14.11
C TYR A 191 10.58 -11.64 13.08
N GLY A 192 10.27 -11.02 11.95
CA GLY A 192 11.24 -10.28 11.14
C GLY A 192 11.89 -11.05 9.99
N ALA A 193 11.52 -10.69 8.76
CA ALA A 193 12.45 -10.26 7.72
C ALA A 193 11.69 -9.97 6.41
N ALA A 194 11.58 -8.69 6.07
CA ALA A 194 11.16 -8.24 4.76
C ALA A 194 12.17 -8.69 3.70
N ARG A 195 11.69 -9.43 2.68
CA ARG A 195 12.43 -9.63 1.43
C ARG A 195 11.84 -8.73 0.37
N GLY A 196 12.56 -7.63 0.10
CA GLY A 196 12.31 -6.77 -1.05
C GLY A 196 12.53 -7.53 -2.35
N ALA A 197 11.49 -7.61 -3.16
CA ALA A 197 11.60 -7.97 -4.57
C ALA A 197 11.99 -6.71 -5.35
N ARG A 198 13.26 -6.64 -5.76
CA ARG A 198 13.73 -5.66 -6.74
C ARG A 198 13.19 -6.08 -8.12
N SER A 199 12.19 -5.35 -8.63
CA SER A 199 11.81 -5.41 -10.05
C SER A 199 12.78 -4.54 -10.85
N SER A 200 13.81 -5.17 -11.42
CA SER A 200 14.73 -4.49 -12.34
C SER A 200 14.08 -4.38 -13.72
N TRP A 201 13.52 -3.21 -14.02
CA TRP A 201 13.31 -2.75 -15.38
C TRP A 201 14.68 -2.56 -16.04
N ARG A 202 15.13 -3.52 -16.86
CA ARG A 202 16.27 -3.32 -17.76
C ARG A 202 15.77 -2.86 -19.12
N ARG A 203 16.05 -1.59 -19.39
CA ARG A 203 16.15 -0.95 -20.71
C ARG A 203 17.26 -1.63 -21.52
N GLY A 204 17.00 -1.90 -22.80
CA GLY A 204 17.85 -2.70 -23.69
C GLY A 204 19.11 -2.00 -24.22
N SER A 205 19.92 -2.77 -24.95
CA SER A 205 20.89 -2.33 -25.97
C SER A 205 21.27 -3.50 -26.88
N GLY A 206 21.61 -3.19 -28.14
CA GLY A 206 21.74 -4.08 -29.32
C GLY A 206 22.74 -5.24 -29.21
N SER A 207 22.93 -6.11 -30.21
CA SER A 207 22.85 -5.92 -31.66
C SER A 207 23.06 -7.25 -32.41
N ASN A 208 22.46 -7.36 -33.61
CA ASN A 208 22.87 -8.11 -34.82
C ASN A 208 22.96 -9.66 -34.82
N LEU A 209 22.13 -10.32 -35.66
CA LEU A 209 22.56 -10.94 -36.95
C LEU A 209 21.49 -11.85 -37.60
N ALA A 210 21.13 -11.49 -38.84
CA ALA A 210 20.77 -12.33 -40.00
C ALA A 210 19.39 -13.06 -40.12
N PRO A 211 18.90 -13.27 -41.37
CA PRO A 211 17.47 -13.25 -41.68
C PRO A 211 16.87 -14.64 -41.93
N VAL A 212 15.63 -14.85 -41.47
CA VAL A 212 14.83 -16.02 -41.84
C VAL A 212 13.84 -15.62 -42.94
N ARG A 213 13.90 -16.36 -44.05
CA ARG A 213 13.16 -16.21 -45.30
C ARG A 213 11.64 -16.33 -45.09
N LYS A 214 10.89 -15.45 -45.74
CA LYS A 214 9.45 -15.62 -46.02
C LYS A 214 9.26 -16.68 -47.13
N PRO A 215 8.28 -17.59 -47.04
CA PRO A 215 7.70 -18.17 -48.23
C PRO A 215 6.58 -17.27 -48.79
N ALA A 216 6.45 -17.36 -50.11
CA ALA A 216 5.73 -16.44 -50.99
C ALA A 216 4.20 -16.51 -50.85
N ARG A 217 3.58 -15.38 -51.19
CA ARG A 217 2.21 -15.31 -51.70
C ARG A 217 2.14 -16.13 -52.99
N GLU A 218 1.18 -17.05 -53.05
CA GLU A 218 0.64 -17.51 -54.33
C GLU A 218 -0.72 -16.84 -54.50
N ASP A 219 -0.81 -16.03 -55.56
CA ASP A 219 -2.04 -15.56 -56.13
C ASP A 219 -2.73 -16.75 -56.81
N ASN A 220 -4.02 -16.95 -56.54
CA ASN A 220 -4.86 -17.78 -57.40
C ASN A 220 -6.24 -17.15 -57.50
N ASP A 221 -6.38 -16.30 -58.52
CA ASP A 221 -7.65 -15.91 -59.08
C ASP A 221 -8.28 -17.12 -59.77
N ALA A 222 -9.47 -17.54 -59.34
CA ALA A 222 -10.55 -17.96 -60.24
C ALA A 222 -11.85 -18.26 -59.48
N ALA A 223 -12.80 -17.34 -59.66
CA ALA A 223 -14.12 -17.63 -60.21
C ALA A 223 -15.15 -18.44 -59.38
N ARG A 224 -16.27 -17.74 -59.13
CA ARG A 224 -17.68 -18.13 -59.35
C ARG A 224 -18.54 -18.56 -58.15
N SER A 225 -19.70 -17.88 -58.09
CA SER A 225 -21.04 -18.30 -57.63
C SER A 225 -21.15 -18.78 -56.18
N GLY A 226 -21.94 -18.19 -55.28
CA GLY A 226 -23.30 -17.70 -55.42
C GLY A 226 -24.19 -18.51 -54.46
N TRP A 227 -25.21 -17.85 -53.90
CA TRP A 227 -26.40 -18.41 -53.23
C TRP A 227 -26.34 -18.70 -51.71
N TRP A 228 -27.28 -18.04 -51.02
CA TRP A 228 -27.84 -18.20 -49.66
C TRP A 228 -26.97 -17.89 -48.44
#